data_AF-A0A812TGJ5-F1
#
_entry.id   AF-A0A812TGJ5-F1
#
_cell.length_a   1.000
_cell.length_b   1.000
_cell.length_c   1.000
_cell.angle_alpha   90.00
_cell.angle_beta   90.00
_cell.angle_gamma   90.00
#
_symmetry.space_group_name_H-M   'P 1'
#
loop_
_entity.id
_entity.type
_entity.pdbx_description
1 polymer ?
#
loop_
_entity_poly.entity_id
_entity_poly.type
_entity_poly.pdbx_seq_one_letter_code
_entity_poly.pdbx_strand_id
1 'polypeptide(L)'
;MSNSIWISDYGVIHRCKTDTFQLSVAAYPNRMNAKYVTQPKNWQVMEWNLEGIGTRDEFYVRGNDLVERYTSDMDELSTEIYSRVLPDLDGVELILSRQTSTLDSDAQMALKVQFNDANSVITMNKQLEWNPPGLGPENLAQLSDPMVVAIGCLDAVQYAVFAYPGDCPAIQAERTNEETVEVTIPLFALHLEKGVIRRSRIQFARAEGKDAMEQLAAKYQ
;
A
#
# COMPACT_ATOMS: atom_id res chain seq x y z
N MET A 1 -13.86 -19.27 -2.19
CA MET A 1 -13.06 -18.09 -2.63
C MET A 1 -13.31 -17.83 -4.11
N SER A 2 -13.60 -16.59 -4.50
CA SER A 2 -13.81 -16.21 -5.89
C SER A 2 -13.04 -14.94 -6.22
N ASN A 3 -12.14 -15.02 -7.20
CA ASN A 3 -11.53 -13.85 -7.81
C ASN A 3 -12.46 -13.39 -8.93
N SER A 4 -12.84 -12.12 -8.91
CA SER A 4 -13.67 -11.53 -9.96
C SER A 4 -13.13 -10.15 -10.31
N ILE A 5 -13.04 -9.88 -11.61
CA ILE A 5 -12.55 -8.60 -12.09
C ILE A 5 -13.71 -7.96 -12.81
N TRP A 6 -14.15 -6.83 -12.26
CA TRP A 6 -15.23 -6.04 -12.81
C TRP A 6 -14.64 -4.86 -13.57
N ILE A 7 -14.83 -4.86 -14.87
CA ILE A 7 -14.44 -3.76 -15.76
C ILE A 7 -15.71 -2.98 -16.05
N SER A 8 -15.70 -1.67 -15.75
CA SER A 8 -16.79 -0.75 -16.08
C SER A 8 -16.23 0.51 -16.74
N ASP A 9 -17.09 1.27 -17.42
CA ASP A 9 -16.73 2.53 -18.07
C ASP A 9 -16.17 3.59 -17.11
N TYR A 10 -16.39 3.43 -15.80
CA TYR A 10 -15.95 4.35 -14.74
C TYR A 10 -14.73 3.85 -13.95
N GLY A 11 -14.19 2.68 -14.28
CA GLY A 11 -13.02 2.12 -13.62
C GLY A 11 -12.99 0.58 -13.60
N VAL A 12 -11.78 0.07 -13.32
CA VAL A 12 -11.52 -1.36 -13.13
C VAL A 12 -11.48 -1.62 -11.64
N ILE A 13 -12.28 -2.59 -11.19
CA ILE A 13 -12.28 -3.05 -9.81
C ILE A 13 -11.81 -4.48 -9.81
N HIS A 14 -10.57 -4.69 -9.36
CA HIS A 14 -10.10 -6.04 -9.04
C HIS A 14 -10.70 -6.43 -7.68
N ARG A 15 -11.60 -7.41 -7.70
CA ARG A 15 -12.26 -7.93 -6.50
C ARG A 15 -11.72 -9.31 -6.14
N CYS A 16 -11.01 -9.39 -5.03
CA CYS A 16 -10.89 -10.67 -4.34
C CYS A 16 -11.99 -10.75 -3.30
N LYS A 17 -12.82 -11.79 -3.40
CA LYS A 17 -13.84 -12.10 -2.42
C LYS A 17 -13.51 -13.41 -1.70
N THR A 18 -13.29 -13.32 -0.39
CA THR A 18 -13.35 -14.45 0.54
C THR A 18 -14.76 -14.52 1.15
N ASP A 19 -15.00 -15.47 2.05
CA ASP A 19 -16.31 -15.63 2.69
C ASP A 19 -16.65 -14.45 3.62
N THR A 20 -15.65 -13.70 4.07
CA THR A 20 -15.79 -12.56 5.01
C THR A 20 -15.35 -11.21 4.42
N PHE A 21 -14.58 -11.21 3.32
CA PHE A 21 -13.87 -10.03 2.83
C PHE A 21 -13.99 -9.83 1.32
N GLN A 22 -14.05 -8.58 0.87
CA GLN A 22 -13.98 -8.20 -0.54
C GLN A 22 -13.03 -7.00 -0.75
N LEU A 23 -11.74 -7.24 -1.01
CA LEU A 23 -10.89 -6.13 -1.45
C LEU A 23 -11.27 -5.70 -2.85
N SER A 24 -11.39 -4.40 -3.10
CA SER A 24 -11.72 -3.80 -4.39
C SER A 24 -10.66 -2.75 -4.74
N VAL A 25 -9.64 -3.12 -5.51
CA VAL A 25 -8.65 -2.14 -6.00
C VAL A 25 -9.28 -1.40 -7.17
N ALA A 26 -9.52 -0.09 -7.01
CA ALA A 26 -9.98 0.78 -8.07
C ALA A 26 -8.78 1.42 -8.75
N ALA A 27 -8.71 1.20 -10.05
CA ALA A 27 -7.65 1.70 -10.91
C ALA A 27 -7.74 3.24 -11.15
N TYR A 28 -8.89 3.89 -10.89
CA TYR A 28 -9.01 5.35 -11.00
C TYR A 28 -10.16 5.95 -10.14
N PRO A 29 -9.91 7.06 -9.41
CA PRO A 29 -8.58 7.51 -9.00
C PRO A 29 -7.86 6.35 -8.28
N ASN A 30 -6.52 6.30 -8.32
CA ASN A 30 -5.73 5.22 -7.69
C ASN A 30 -6.20 5.07 -6.24
N ARG A 31 -7.08 4.12 -5.97
CA ARG A 31 -7.78 4.01 -4.69
C ARG A 31 -7.99 2.55 -4.40
N MET A 32 -7.43 2.10 -3.29
CA MET A 32 -7.70 0.76 -2.80
C MET A 32 -8.92 0.80 -1.87
N ASN A 33 -10.10 0.44 -2.37
CA ASN A 33 -11.29 0.35 -1.55
C ASN A 33 -11.40 -1.07 -0.97
N ALA A 34 -11.17 -1.24 0.33
CA ALA A 34 -11.54 -2.49 0.99
C ALA A 34 -13.06 -2.48 1.28
N LYS A 35 -13.80 -3.49 0.84
CA LYS A 35 -15.21 -3.66 1.17
C LYS A 35 -15.40 -4.99 1.90
N TYR A 36 -16.09 -5.00 3.03
CA TYR A 36 -16.38 -6.26 3.73
C TYR A 36 -17.76 -6.77 3.35
N VAL A 37 -17.91 -8.10 3.25
CA VAL A 37 -19.18 -8.75 2.87
C VAL A 37 -20.14 -8.79 4.07
N THR A 38 -19.60 -8.83 5.28
CA THR A 38 -20.32 -8.94 6.56
C THR A 38 -20.80 -7.61 7.12
N GLN A 39 -20.35 -6.47 6.58
CA GLN A 39 -20.73 -5.14 7.06
C GLN A 39 -21.48 -4.35 5.98
N PRO A 40 -22.55 -3.62 6.33
CA PRO A 40 -23.39 -2.92 5.37
C PRO A 40 -22.72 -1.67 4.75
N LYS A 41 -21.66 -1.14 5.38
CA LYS A 41 -20.91 0.03 4.90
C LYS A 41 -19.60 -0.36 4.23
N ASN A 42 -19.28 0.28 3.12
CA ASN A 42 -17.93 0.29 2.57
C ASN A 42 -17.06 1.11 3.54
N TRP A 43 -15.99 0.53 4.06
CA TRP A 43 -15.00 1.27 4.83
C TRP A 43 -13.84 1.59 3.91
N GLN A 44 -13.59 2.87 3.64
CA GLN A 44 -12.36 3.26 2.99
C GLN A 44 -11.22 3.04 3.98
N VAL A 45 -10.59 1.87 3.91
CA VAL A 45 -9.49 1.49 4.81
C VAL A 45 -8.21 2.25 4.45
N MET A 46 -8.06 2.62 3.18
CA MET A 46 -6.83 3.22 2.68
C MET A 46 -7.04 3.99 1.38
N GLU A 47 -6.46 5.18 1.27
CA GLU A 47 -6.24 5.86 0.00
C GLU A 47 -4.74 5.87 -0.28
N TRP A 48 -4.33 5.68 -1.53
CA TRP A 48 -2.93 5.79 -1.87
C TRP A 48 -2.72 6.57 -3.15
N ASN A 49 -1.60 7.29 -3.22
CA ASN A 49 -1.21 8.03 -4.39
C ASN A 49 0.27 7.82 -4.70
N LEU A 50 0.61 7.76 -5.98
CA LEU A 50 1.98 7.75 -6.48
C LEU A 50 2.22 9.05 -7.22
N GLU A 51 2.91 9.97 -6.55
CA GLU A 51 3.27 11.24 -7.14
C GLU A 51 4.27 11.02 -8.29
N GLY A 52 4.06 11.68 -9.44
CA GLY A 52 4.96 11.56 -10.60
C GLY A 52 4.91 10.22 -11.34
N ILE A 53 3.81 9.45 -11.24
CA ILE A 53 3.67 8.17 -11.97
C ILE A 53 3.42 8.33 -13.47
N GLY A 54 2.86 9.46 -13.90
CA GLY A 54 2.52 9.72 -15.29
C GLY A 54 1.11 9.27 -15.70
N THR A 55 0.89 9.11 -16.99
CA THR A 55 -0.41 8.73 -17.58
C THR A 55 -0.53 7.20 -17.62
N ARG A 56 -1.71 6.67 -17.34
CA ARG A 56 -1.97 5.23 -17.49
C ARG A 56 -2.22 4.89 -18.95
N ASP A 57 -1.42 3.98 -19.50
CA ASP A 57 -1.54 3.52 -20.89
C ASP A 57 -2.45 2.30 -21.00
N GLU A 58 -2.25 1.34 -20.11
CA GLU A 58 -2.91 0.04 -20.17
C GLU A 58 -3.21 -0.49 -18.77
N PHE A 59 -4.21 -1.38 -18.73
CA PHE A 59 -4.43 -2.26 -17.60
C PHE A 59 -4.87 -3.62 -18.15
N TYR A 60 -4.51 -4.69 -17.44
CA TYR A 60 -4.90 -6.05 -17.79
C TYR A 60 -4.75 -6.97 -16.59
N VAL A 61 -5.18 -8.22 -16.77
CA VAL A 61 -5.10 -9.26 -15.74
C VAL A 61 -4.04 -10.25 -16.14
N ARG A 62 -3.10 -10.55 -15.24
CA ARG A 62 -2.06 -11.55 -15.45
C ARG A 62 -2.03 -12.54 -14.31
N GLY A 63 -2.60 -13.73 -14.52
CA GLY A 63 -2.76 -14.71 -13.47
C GLY A 63 -3.67 -14.17 -12.36
N ASN A 64 -3.11 -13.97 -11.17
CA ASN A 64 -3.83 -13.43 -10.00
C ASN A 64 -3.58 -11.94 -9.77
N ASP A 65 -2.85 -11.27 -10.67
CA ASP A 65 -2.47 -9.87 -10.52
C ASP A 65 -3.32 -8.99 -11.42
N LEU A 66 -3.84 -7.89 -10.88
CA LEU A 66 -4.24 -6.74 -11.70
C LEU A 66 -2.97 -5.96 -12.03
N VAL A 67 -2.70 -5.78 -13.31
CA VAL A 67 -1.54 -5.05 -13.79
C VAL A 67 -1.98 -3.74 -14.40
N GLU A 68 -1.34 -2.65 -13.99
CA GLU A 68 -1.52 -1.31 -14.56
C GLU A 68 -0.17 -0.80 -15.04
N ARG A 69 -0.13 -0.20 -16.22
CA ARG A 69 1.10 0.40 -16.75
C ARG A 69 0.90 1.87 -17.01
N TYR A 70 1.94 2.61 -16.66
CA TYR A 70 2.02 4.05 -16.76
C TYR A 70 3.29 4.44 -17.50
N THR A 71 3.22 5.56 -18.21
CA THR A 71 4.36 6.26 -18.79
C THR A 71 4.38 7.71 -18.34
N SER A 72 5.57 8.21 -17.99
CA SER A 72 5.84 9.63 -17.81
C SER A 72 6.57 10.12 -19.05
N ASP A 73 5.90 10.93 -19.87
CA ASP A 73 6.49 11.53 -21.07
C ASP A 73 7.64 12.50 -20.74
N MET A 74 7.61 13.11 -19.54
CA MET A 74 8.67 14.06 -19.14
C MET A 74 10.01 13.37 -18.84
N ASP A 75 9.96 12.16 -18.28
CA ASP A 75 11.15 11.47 -17.75
C ASP A 75 11.49 10.19 -18.51
N GLU A 76 10.68 9.85 -19.54
CA GLU A 76 10.71 8.58 -20.28
C GLU A 76 10.70 7.34 -19.36
N LEU A 77 9.97 7.45 -18.25
CA LEU A 77 9.86 6.39 -17.25
C LEU A 77 8.61 5.55 -17.54
N SER A 78 8.75 4.24 -17.45
CA SER A 78 7.63 3.31 -17.47
C SER A 78 7.50 2.63 -16.12
N THR A 79 6.29 2.64 -15.56
CA THR A 79 5.97 2.01 -14.28
C THR A 79 4.87 0.99 -14.50
N GLU A 80 5.08 -0.24 -14.04
CA GLU A 80 4.05 -1.25 -13.90
C GLU A 80 3.71 -1.46 -12.43
N ILE A 81 2.43 -1.48 -12.10
CA ILE A 81 1.93 -1.82 -10.77
C ILE A 81 1.21 -3.16 -10.88
N TYR A 82 1.66 -4.13 -10.10
CA TYR A 82 0.97 -5.40 -9.92
C TYR A 82 0.27 -5.38 -8.57
N SER A 83 -1.05 -5.38 -8.58
CA SER A 83 -1.88 -5.54 -7.40
C SER A 83 -2.20 -7.01 -7.20
N ARG A 84 -1.47 -7.66 -6.29
CA ARG A 84 -1.59 -9.08 -5.97
C ARG A 84 -2.35 -9.30 -4.68
N VAL A 85 -3.34 -10.16 -4.73
CA VAL A 85 -4.08 -10.60 -3.54
C VAL A 85 -3.31 -11.70 -2.82
N LEU A 86 -3.22 -11.58 -1.49
CA LEU A 86 -2.56 -12.54 -0.59
C LEU A 86 -3.61 -13.12 0.38
N PRO A 87 -4.35 -14.17 -0.02
CA PRO A 87 -5.44 -14.70 0.78
C PRO A 87 -5.00 -15.24 2.14
N ASP A 88 -3.84 -15.91 2.20
CA ASP A 88 -3.30 -16.50 3.43
C ASP A 88 -2.89 -15.45 4.47
N LEU A 89 -2.71 -14.20 4.04
CA LEU A 89 -2.31 -13.08 4.88
C LEU A 89 -3.44 -12.08 5.09
N ASP A 90 -4.65 -12.35 4.60
CA ASP A 90 -5.77 -11.40 4.57
C ASP A 90 -5.34 -10.00 4.08
N GLY A 91 -4.67 -9.97 2.92
CA GLY A 91 -3.99 -8.77 2.46
C GLY A 91 -3.82 -8.62 0.95
N VAL A 92 -3.17 -7.54 0.56
CA VAL A 92 -2.70 -7.27 -0.82
C VAL A 92 -1.27 -6.80 -0.80
N GLU A 93 -0.53 -7.21 -1.82
CA GLU A 93 0.79 -6.69 -2.15
C GLU A 93 0.71 -5.83 -3.41
N LEU A 94 1.24 -4.62 -3.32
CA LEU A 94 1.57 -3.79 -4.47
C LEU A 94 3.03 -4.04 -4.83
N ILE A 95 3.27 -4.58 -6.02
CA ILE A 95 4.60 -4.73 -6.59
C ILE A 95 4.75 -3.63 -7.65
N LEU A 96 5.59 -2.64 -7.35
CA LEU A 96 5.88 -1.53 -8.24
C LEU A 96 7.16 -1.85 -9.00
N SER A 97 7.11 -1.77 -10.32
CA SER A 97 8.23 -2.07 -11.22
C SER A 97 8.49 -0.87 -12.12
N ARG A 98 9.64 -0.21 -11.96
CA ARG A 98 9.98 1.02 -12.70
C ARG A 98 11.23 0.79 -13.55
N GLN A 99 11.18 1.28 -14.78
CA GLN A 99 12.26 1.19 -15.77
C GLN A 99 12.38 2.47 -16.59
N THR A 100 13.57 2.72 -17.13
CA THR A 100 13.85 3.86 -18.03
C THR A 100 14.46 3.41 -19.36
N SER A 101 14.13 4.10 -20.45
CA SER A 101 14.81 3.99 -21.76
C SER A 101 16.01 4.92 -21.91
N THR A 102 16.16 5.90 -21.03
CA THR A 102 17.26 6.88 -21.04
C THR A 102 18.47 6.36 -20.27
N LEU A 103 19.62 7.02 -20.44
CA LEU A 103 20.83 6.71 -19.66
C LEU A 103 20.75 7.26 -18.24
N ASP A 104 20.12 8.43 -18.07
CA ASP A 104 20.04 9.14 -16.80
C ASP A 104 18.59 9.61 -16.56
N SER A 105 17.82 8.89 -15.75
CA SER A 105 16.53 9.39 -15.23
C SER A 105 16.48 9.29 -13.71
N ASP A 106 15.92 10.32 -13.09
CA ASP A 106 15.54 10.23 -11.68
C ASP A 106 14.27 9.40 -11.55
N ALA A 107 14.41 8.19 -10.99
CA ALA A 107 13.31 7.26 -10.81
C ALA A 107 12.59 7.43 -9.47
N GLN A 108 13.05 8.34 -8.61
CA GLN A 108 12.51 8.52 -7.28
C GLN A 108 11.03 8.85 -7.35
N MET A 109 10.27 8.20 -6.48
CA MET A 109 8.86 8.52 -6.28
C MET A 109 8.46 8.22 -4.85
N ALA A 110 7.30 8.72 -4.44
CA ALA A 110 6.75 8.44 -3.12
C ALA A 110 5.37 7.80 -3.26
N LEU A 111 5.17 6.67 -2.58
CA LEU A 111 3.85 6.15 -2.29
C LEU A 111 3.35 6.81 -1.02
N LYS A 112 2.28 7.60 -1.14
CA LYS A 112 1.59 8.21 -0.01
C LYS A 112 0.38 7.36 0.32
N VAL A 113 0.21 7.02 1.58
CA VAL A 113 -0.91 6.23 2.09
C VAL A 113 -1.62 7.04 3.17
N GLN A 114 -2.92 7.28 3.00
CA GLN A 114 -3.70 8.06 3.95
C GLN A 114 -4.59 7.18 4.82
N PHE A 115 -4.57 7.49 6.11
CA PHE A 115 -5.44 6.92 7.14
C PHE A 115 -6.25 8.01 7.84
N ASN A 116 -7.55 7.75 8.07
CA ASN A 116 -8.50 8.71 8.65
C ASN A 116 -8.80 8.44 10.15
N ASP A 117 -7.85 7.87 10.89
CA ASP A 117 -7.90 7.80 12.36
C ASP A 117 -6.50 7.96 12.96
N ALA A 118 -6.11 9.22 13.14
CA ALA A 118 -4.81 9.60 13.69
C ALA A 118 -4.57 9.13 15.13
N ASN A 119 -5.62 8.85 15.91
CA ASN A 119 -5.48 8.48 17.32
C ASN A 119 -5.22 6.98 17.50
N SER A 120 -5.59 6.18 16.51
CA SER A 120 -5.43 4.72 16.52
C SER A 120 -4.19 4.23 15.77
N VAL A 121 -3.33 5.14 15.29
CA VAL A 121 -2.08 4.76 14.62
C VAL A 121 -1.10 4.15 15.61
N ILE A 122 -0.46 3.06 15.22
CA ILE A 122 0.52 2.32 16.02
C ILE A 122 1.69 1.97 15.09
N THR A 123 2.92 2.10 15.57
CA THR A 123 4.11 1.77 14.77
C THR A 123 4.90 0.63 15.42
N MET A 124 5.70 -0.08 14.65
CA MET A 124 6.58 -1.14 15.17
C MET A 124 8.03 -0.64 15.22
N ASN A 125 8.73 -0.92 16.32
CA ASN A 125 10.13 -0.57 16.51
C ASN A 125 11.08 -1.62 15.92
N LYS A 126 12.39 -1.33 15.93
CA LYS A 126 13.45 -2.20 15.37
C LYS A 126 13.54 -3.59 15.97
N GLN A 127 12.97 -3.77 17.15
CA GLN A 127 12.95 -5.03 17.90
C GLN A 127 11.69 -5.84 17.62
N LEU A 128 10.87 -5.43 16.64
CA LEU A 128 9.57 -6.02 16.31
C LEU A 128 8.52 -5.84 17.43
N GLU A 129 8.68 -4.83 18.26
CA GLU A 129 7.74 -4.50 19.34
C GLU A 129 6.85 -3.33 18.92
N TRP A 130 5.58 -3.37 19.32
CA TRP A 130 4.65 -2.28 19.05
C TRP A 130 4.89 -1.10 19.99
N ASN A 131 5.00 0.09 19.42
CA ASN A 131 5.03 1.34 20.18
C ASN A 131 3.64 1.65 20.79
N PRO A 132 3.54 2.49 21.82
CA PRO A 132 2.26 3.02 22.27
C PRO A 132 1.49 3.70 21.13
N PRO A 133 0.14 3.69 21.14
CA PRO A 133 -0.65 4.40 20.14
C PRO A 133 -0.31 5.88 20.03
N GLY A 134 -0.31 6.39 18.80
CA GLY A 134 0.07 7.74 18.41
C GLY A 134 1.43 7.82 17.70
N LEU A 135 1.79 9.04 17.30
CA LEU A 135 3.07 9.36 16.63
C LEU A 135 4.04 10.14 17.55
N GLY A 136 3.83 10.05 18.86
CA GLY A 136 4.61 10.82 19.82
C GLY A 136 4.31 12.34 19.82
N PRO A 137 5.13 13.14 20.52
CA PRO A 137 4.85 14.56 20.76
C PRO A 137 5.00 15.45 19.51
N GLU A 138 5.79 15.00 18.53
CA GLU A 138 6.03 15.74 17.28
C GLU A 138 5.02 15.41 16.19
N ASN A 139 4.02 14.54 16.46
CA ASN A 139 3.05 14.09 15.48
C ASN A 139 3.71 13.45 14.22
N LEU A 140 4.91 12.90 14.40
CA LEU A 140 5.79 12.40 13.35
C LEU A 140 6.54 11.16 13.85
N ALA A 141 6.52 10.09 13.05
CA ALA A 141 7.34 8.91 13.27
C ALA A 141 8.17 8.60 12.01
N GLN A 142 9.49 8.48 12.19
CA GLN A 142 10.41 8.04 11.15
C GLN A 142 10.88 6.62 11.47
N LEU A 143 10.55 5.67 10.60
CA LEU A 143 10.75 4.25 10.84
C LEU A 143 11.81 3.70 9.87
N SER A 144 12.73 2.90 10.41
CA SER A 144 13.69 2.09 9.66
C SER A 144 13.72 0.72 10.31
N ASP A 145 13.62 -0.36 9.52
CA ASP A 145 13.74 -1.77 9.90
C ASP A 145 13.23 -2.15 11.31
N PRO A 146 11.97 -2.61 11.50
CA PRO A 146 10.95 -2.86 10.50
C PRO A 146 10.21 -1.57 10.11
N MET A 147 9.56 -1.61 8.95
CA MET A 147 8.83 -0.48 8.40
C MET A 147 7.33 -0.80 8.39
N VAL A 148 6.73 -0.71 9.58
CA VAL A 148 5.31 -1.05 9.81
C VAL A 148 4.55 0.11 10.44
N VAL A 149 3.45 0.50 9.81
CA VAL A 149 2.44 1.39 10.38
C VAL A 149 1.12 0.65 10.41
N ALA A 150 0.58 0.44 11.60
CA ALA A 150 -0.72 -0.14 11.83
C ALA A 150 -1.74 0.93 12.26
N ILE A 151 -3.01 0.66 11.99
CA ILE A 151 -4.13 1.48 12.43
C ILE A 151 -5.24 0.61 12.99
N GLY A 152 -5.70 0.98 14.18
CA GLY A 152 -6.90 0.43 14.76
C GLY A 152 -8.13 1.02 14.12
N CYS A 153 -9.08 0.16 13.77
CA CYS A 153 -10.44 0.55 13.45
C CYS A 153 -11.39 0.11 14.57
N LEU A 154 -12.59 0.70 14.60
CA LEU A 154 -13.69 0.24 15.44
C LEU A 154 -13.90 -1.28 15.26
N ASP A 155 -14.29 -1.96 16.35
CA ASP A 155 -14.57 -3.41 16.40
C ASP A 155 -13.37 -4.37 16.39
N ALA A 156 -12.21 -3.96 16.93
CA ALA A 156 -11.03 -4.82 17.10
C ALA A 156 -10.42 -5.35 15.79
N VAL A 157 -10.54 -4.58 14.71
CA VAL A 157 -9.86 -4.83 13.43
C VAL A 157 -8.66 -3.90 13.33
N GLN A 158 -7.53 -4.45 12.91
CA GLN A 158 -6.29 -3.72 12.71
C GLN A 158 -5.85 -3.87 11.26
N TYR A 159 -5.33 -2.80 10.68
CA TYR A 159 -4.73 -2.78 9.34
C TYR A 159 -3.29 -2.35 9.44
N ALA A 160 -2.39 -2.93 8.65
CA ALA A 160 -1.02 -2.48 8.60
C ALA A 160 -0.53 -2.33 7.17
N VAL A 161 0.30 -1.30 6.98
CA VAL A 161 1.19 -1.14 5.82
C VAL A 161 2.56 -1.66 6.22
N PHE A 162 3.11 -2.52 5.39
CA PHE A 162 4.47 -3.03 5.50
C PHE A 162 5.26 -2.63 4.27
N ALA A 163 6.43 -2.06 4.48
CA ALA A 163 7.43 -1.97 3.43
C ALA A 163 8.52 -3.03 3.66
N TYR A 164 8.88 -3.76 2.60
CA TYR A 164 9.90 -4.80 2.72
C TYR A 164 11.29 -4.19 2.94
N PRO A 165 12.12 -4.76 3.84
CA PRO A 165 13.50 -4.32 4.00
C PRO A 165 14.25 -4.37 2.67
N GLY A 166 14.90 -3.25 2.31
CA GLY A 166 15.63 -3.09 1.06
C GLY A 166 14.84 -2.47 -0.09
N ASP A 167 13.50 -2.46 -0.04
CA ASP A 167 12.66 -1.86 -1.10
C ASP A 167 12.44 -0.34 -0.89
N CYS A 168 12.65 0.15 0.32
CA CYS A 168 12.73 1.58 0.67
C CYS A 168 13.72 1.79 1.85
N PRO A 169 14.33 2.98 1.99
CA PRO A 169 15.30 3.27 3.05
C PRO A 169 14.68 3.52 4.43
N ALA A 170 13.48 4.12 4.45
CA ALA A 170 12.72 4.45 5.65
C ALA A 170 11.28 4.76 5.26
N ILE A 171 10.34 4.70 6.20
CA ILE A 171 8.98 5.23 6.03
C ILE A 171 8.74 6.35 7.03
N GLN A 172 7.92 7.33 6.64
CA GLN A 172 7.52 8.45 7.48
C GLN A 172 6.02 8.38 7.70
N ALA A 173 5.57 8.43 8.93
CA ALA A 173 4.16 8.63 9.28
C ALA A 173 4.00 9.99 9.94
N GLU A 174 3.13 10.83 9.40
CA GLU A 174 2.90 12.20 9.88
C GLU A 174 1.41 12.46 10.04
N ARG A 175 1.02 13.03 11.17
CA ARG A 175 -0.35 13.49 11.38
C ARG A 175 -0.53 14.83 10.68
N THR A 176 -1.32 14.85 9.61
CA THR A 176 -1.56 16.04 8.80
C THR A 176 -2.67 16.93 9.38
N ASN A 177 -3.59 16.36 10.16
CA ASN A 177 -4.62 17.09 10.91
C ASN A 177 -5.13 16.26 12.11
N GLU A 178 -6.16 16.73 12.81
CA GLU A 178 -6.69 16.04 14.00
C GLU A 178 -7.19 14.61 13.74
N GLU A 179 -7.56 14.26 12.52
CA GLU A 179 -8.16 12.96 12.18
C GLU A 179 -7.27 12.14 11.24
N THR A 180 -6.31 12.75 10.55
CA THR A 180 -5.62 12.14 9.42
C THR A 180 -4.13 11.92 9.68
N VAL A 181 -3.65 10.75 9.29
CA VAL A 181 -2.23 10.40 9.19
C VAL A 181 -1.90 10.06 7.74
N GLU A 182 -0.81 10.64 7.23
CA GLU A 182 -0.21 10.26 5.96
C GLU A 182 1.07 9.46 6.23
N VAL A 183 1.18 8.31 5.57
CA VAL A 183 2.39 7.49 5.54
C VAL A 183 3.06 7.70 4.18
N THR A 184 4.24 8.31 4.18
CA THR A 184 5.07 8.49 3.01
C THR A 184 6.13 7.39 2.93
N ILE A 185 6.12 6.68 1.81
CA ILE A 185 7.04 5.58 1.52
C ILE A 185 7.87 5.98 0.28
N PRO A 186 9.13 6.41 0.46
CA PRO A 186 10.03 6.70 -0.65
C PRO A 186 10.42 5.41 -1.38
N LEU A 187 10.18 5.39 -2.69
CA LEU A 187 10.44 4.26 -3.59
C LEU A 187 11.55 4.63 -4.57
N PHE A 188 12.28 3.62 -5.04
CA PHE A 188 13.32 3.77 -6.06
C PHE A 188 14.36 4.86 -5.72
N ALA A 189 14.78 4.92 -4.45
CA ALA A 189 15.76 5.91 -3.97
C ALA A 189 17.12 5.86 -4.68
N LEU A 190 17.44 4.72 -5.33
CA LEU A 190 18.65 4.53 -6.11
C LEU A 190 18.45 4.94 -7.56
N HIS A 191 19.53 5.45 -8.16
CA HIS A 191 19.57 5.76 -9.58
C HIS A 191 19.18 4.56 -10.45
N LEU A 192 18.45 4.83 -11.53
CA LEU A 192 17.94 3.83 -12.46
C LEU A 192 18.71 3.87 -13.77
N GLU A 193 19.52 2.84 -13.99
CA GLU A 193 20.29 2.68 -15.22
C GLU A 193 19.39 2.23 -16.39
N LYS A 194 19.79 2.59 -17.61
CA LYS A 194 19.11 2.19 -18.83
C LYS A 194 18.89 0.69 -18.91
N GLY A 195 17.63 0.28 -19.14
CA GLY A 195 17.27 -1.13 -19.29
C GLY A 195 17.30 -1.95 -17.99
N VAL A 196 17.61 -1.32 -16.85
CA VAL A 196 17.47 -1.93 -15.53
C VAL A 196 16.04 -1.72 -15.04
N ILE A 197 15.46 -2.79 -14.50
CA ILE A 197 14.15 -2.76 -13.84
C ILE A 197 14.39 -2.77 -12.34
N ARG A 198 13.90 -1.76 -11.63
CA ARG A 198 13.87 -1.75 -10.16
C ARG A 198 12.48 -2.08 -9.68
N ARG A 199 12.41 -2.81 -8.57
CA ARG A 199 11.15 -3.21 -7.96
C ARG A 199 11.12 -2.82 -6.49
N SER A 200 9.94 -2.39 -6.04
CA SER A 200 9.62 -2.19 -4.63
C SER A 200 8.30 -2.88 -4.34
N ARG A 201 8.19 -3.52 -3.17
CA ARG A 201 6.97 -4.20 -2.74
C ARG A 201 6.45 -3.55 -1.48
N ILE A 202 5.13 -3.35 -1.43
CA ILE A 202 4.42 -2.81 -0.28
C ILE A 202 3.24 -3.73 0.00
N GLN A 203 3.14 -4.20 1.23
CA GLN A 203 2.07 -5.09 1.64
C GLN A 203 1.08 -4.36 2.54
N PHE A 204 -0.18 -4.69 2.37
CA PHE A 204 -1.27 -4.28 3.21
C PHE A 204 -1.91 -5.53 3.78
N ALA A 205 -1.98 -5.65 5.11
CA ALA A 205 -2.64 -6.79 5.73
C ALA A 205 -3.59 -6.35 6.84
N ARG A 206 -4.56 -7.23 7.11
CA ARG A 206 -5.55 -7.10 8.16
C ARG A 206 -5.27 -8.10 9.27
N ALA A 207 -5.64 -7.77 10.50
CA ALA A 207 -5.89 -8.76 11.53
C ALA A 207 -7.11 -8.38 12.35
N GLU A 208 -7.68 -9.35 13.09
CA GLU A 208 -8.85 -9.09 13.92
C GLU A 208 -8.82 -9.84 15.25
N GLY A 209 -9.61 -9.34 16.19
CA GLY A 209 -9.77 -9.93 17.51
C GLY A 209 -8.71 -9.47 18.49
N LYS A 210 -8.61 -10.19 19.62
CA LYS A 210 -7.75 -9.82 20.74
C LYS A 210 -6.26 -9.88 20.40
N ASP A 211 -5.90 -10.78 19.48
CA ASP A 211 -4.51 -11.06 19.11
C ASP A 211 -4.14 -10.38 17.78
N ALA A 212 -4.90 -9.37 17.35
CA ALA A 212 -4.73 -8.75 16.03
C ALA A 212 -3.31 -8.18 15.82
N MET A 213 -2.73 -7.56 16.85
CA MET A 213 -1.38 -7.00 16.77
C MET A 213 -0.30 -8.09 16.65
N GLU A 214 -0.50 -9.24 17.32
CA GLU A 214 0.41 -10.40 17.21
C GLU A 214 0.31 -11.03 15.81
N GLN A 215 -0.90 -11.17 15.29
CA GLN A 215 -1.14 -11.64 13.92
C GLN A 215 -0.46 -10.72 12.89
N LEU A 216 -0.56 -9.39 13.03
CA LEU A 216 0.10 -8.45 12.11
C LEU A 216 1.63 -8.54 12.19
N ALA A 217 2.19 -8.72 13.39
CA ALA A 217 3.63 -8.92 13.54
C ALA A 217 4.11 -10.22 12.89
N ALA A 218 3.35 -11.31 13.03
CA ALA A 218 3.65 -12.57 12.37
C ALA A 218 3.59 -12.48 10.84
N LYS A 219 2.73 -11.63 10.28
CA LYS A 219 2.60 -11.41 8.82
C LYS A 219 3.77 -10.63 8.20
N TYR A 220 4.57 -9.95 9.01
CA TYR A 220 5.75 -9.21 8.55
C TYR A 220 7.00 -10.09 8.38
N GLN A 221 7.07 -11.21 9.10
CA GLN A 221 8.21 -12.13 9.12
C GLN A 221 8.22 -13.07 7.90
#